data_AF-A0A359IK58-F1
#
_entry.id   AF-A0A359IK58-F1
#
_cell.length_a   1.000
_cell.length_b   1.000
_cell.length_c   1.000
_cell.angle_alpha   90.00
_cell.angle_beta   90.00
_cell.angle_gamma   90.00
#
_symmetry.space_group_name_H-M   'P 1'
#
loop_
_entity.id
_entity.type
_entity.pdbx_description
1 polymer ?
#
loop_
_entity_poly.entity_id
_entity_poly.type
_entity_poly.pdbx_seq_one_letter_code
_entity_poly.pdbx_strand_id
1 'polypeptide(L)'
;MKFYKRQLLRITIEIKVCQKLIIVMDCLERCDMEKINVIGTCIHNIRMNEAVDTFVSYLNGKEFKMVFTPNPEIVMIARDNESYRKVINSGDLVVPDGIGLIHGTFFKKCKIKYRVPGFDLLTNVLYEIKDRNYKIYLLGGKPKIAEKAAQKIEKDFKTRCF
;
A
#
# COMPACT_ATOMS: atom_id res chain seq x y z
N MET A 1 -4.72 33.94 -39.61
CA MET A 1 -3.47 34.29 -40.33
C MET A 1 -2.37 33.37 -39.82
N LYS A 2 -1.86 32.49 -40.70
CA LYS A 2 -0.57 31.73 -40.73
C LYS A 2 0.05 31.32 -39.37
N PHE A 3 0.06 30.04 -38.99
CA PHE A 3 1.05 28.99 -39.33
C PHE A 3 2.53 29.38 -39.14
N TYR A 4 3.24 28.68 -38.23
CA TYR A 4 4.65 28.19 -38.27
C TYR A 4 4.92 27.47 -36.93
N LYS A 5 5.11 26.15 -36.73
CA LYS A 5 5.75 24.99 -37.40
C LYS A 5 7.28 24.90 -37.20
N ARG A 6 7.73 23.97 -36.32
CA ARG A 6 8.84 22.96 -36.44
C ARG A 6 9.49 22.61 -35.07
N GLN A 7 9.40 21.33 -34.62
CA GLN A 7 10.43 20.25 -34.63
C GLN A 7 11.57 20.50 -33.62
N LEU A 8 12.11 19.60 -32.79
CA LEU A 8 12.43 18.15 -32.83
C LEU A 8 12.28 17.58 -31.37
N LEU A 9 12.31 16.29 -30.99
CA LEU A 9 12.80 15.02 -31.55
C LEU A 9 12.11 13.88 -30.77
N ARG A 10 11.70 12.80 -31.45
CA ARG A 10 11.19 11.57 -30.83
C ARG A 10 12.32 10.78 -30.18
N ILE A 11 12.08 10.23 -28.99
CA ILE A 11 12.62 8.92 -28.61
C ILE A 11 11.42 8.07 -28.19
N THR A 12 11.07 7.12 -29.06
CA THR A 12 10.07 6.09 -28.82
C THR A 12 10.79 4.91 -28.16
N ILE A 13 10.31 4.45 -27.02
CA ILE A 13 10.58 3.08 -26.55
C ILE A 13 9.25 2.35 -26.65
N GLU A 14 9.12 1.50 -27.67
CA GLU A 14 7.98 0.61 -27.83
C GLU A 14 8.13 -0.58 -26.87
N ILE A 15 7.12 -0.79 -26.03
CA ILE A 15 6.75 -2.13 -25.57
C ILE A 15 5.31 -2.32 -26.05
N LYS A 16 5.15 -3.26 -26.99
CA LYS A 16 3.92 -3.52 -27.72
C LYS A 16 3.09 -4.55 -26.96
N VAL A 17 1.95 -4.14 -26.40
CA VAL A 17 0.81 -5.04 -26.15
C VAL A 17 -0.50 -4.34 -26.54
N CYS A 18 -1.12 -4.89 -27.58
CA CYS A 18 -2.46 -4.65 -28.13
C CYS A 18 -3.53 -5.08 -27.09
N GLN A 19 -4.71 -4.51 -26.84
CA GLN A 19 -5.70 -3.76 -27.62
C GLN A 19 -6.61 -2.93 -26.67
N LYS A 20 -7.25 -1.90 -27.25
CA LYS A 20 -8.44 -1.13 -26.80
C LYS A 20 -9.08 -1.53 -25.46
N LEU A 21 -9.20 -0.56 -24.55
CA LEU A 21 -10.26 -0.58 -23.54
C LEU A 21 -11.05 0.72 -23.56
N ILE A 22 -12.28 0.59 -24.07
CA ILE A 22 -13.41 1.47 -23.79
C ILE A 22 -13.71 1.28 -22.30
N ILE A 23 -13.65 2.33 -21.49
CA ILE A 23 -14.13 2.24 -20.11
C ILE A 23 -15.66 2.29 -20.15
N VAL A 24 -16.25 1.12 -20.35
CA VAL A 24 -17.62 0.83 -19.96
C VAL A 24 -17.59 0.57 -18.44
N MET A 25 -18.47 1.27 -17.75
CA MET A 25 -18.81 1.01 -16.36
C MET A 25 -19.56 -0.32 -16.29
N ASP A 26 -18.93 -1.40 -15.85
CA ASP A 26 -19.63 -2.49 -15.15
C ASP A 26 -18.70 -3.50 -14.44
N CYS A 27 -19.30 -4.17 -13.46
CA CYS A 27 -18.78 -5.20 -12.57
C CYS A 27 -18.04 -6.39 -13.21
N LEU A 28 -17.00 -6.85 -12.48
CA LEU A 28 -16.48 -8.22 -12.32
C LEU A 28 -15.62 -8.87 -13.44
N GLU A 29 -14.35 -9.11 -13.08
CA GLU A 29 -13.58 -10.39 -13.13
C GLU A 29 -12.10 -10.19 -13.54
N ARG A 30 -11.27 -9.89 -12.52
CA ARG A 30 -9.85 -10.27 -12.36
C ARG A 30 -9.48 -9.91 -10.92
N CYS A 31 -8.90 -10.85 -10.16
CA CYS A 31 -8.35 -10.60 -8.83
C CYS A 31 -7.07 -9.75 -8.93
N ASP A 32 -7.23 -8.48 -9.31
CA ASP A 32 -6.22 -7.45 -9.06
C ASP A 32 -6.65 -6.68 -7.81
N MET A 33 -5.70 -6.30 -6.95
CA MET A 33 -5.97 -5.49 -5.77
C MET A 33 -6.52 -4.12 -6.21
N GLU A 34 -7.84 -4.00 -6.32
CA GLU A 34 -8.48 -2.78 -6.78
C GLU A 34 -8.19 -1.64 -5.80
N LYS A 35 -7.50 -0.59 -6.27
CA LYS A 35 -7.26 0.63 -5.48
C LYS A 35 -8.48 1.53 -5.57
N ILE A 36 -9.01 1.92 -4.41
CA ILE A 36 -10.07 2.92 -4.27
C ILE A 36 -9.44 4.28 -3.99
N ASN A 37 -9.86 5.27 -4.77
CA ASN A 37 -9.46 6.66 -4.53
C ASN A 37 -10.32 7.29 -3.41
N VAL A 38 -9.67 7.57 -2.28
CA VAL A 38 -10.23 8.29 -1.15
C VAL A 38 -9.58 9.68 -1.10
N ILE A 39 -10.27 10.68 -1.67
CA ILE A 39 -9.84 12.09 -1.64
C ILE A 39 -8.40 12.27 -2.18
N GLY A 40 -8.09 11.59 -3.28
CA GLY A 40 -6.79 11.60 -3.94
C GLY A 40 -5.80 10.54 -3.43
N THR A 41 -6.07 9.87 -2.32
CA THR A 41 -5.24 8.78 -1.79
C THR A 41 -5.74 7.44 -2.31
N CYS A 42 -4.88 6.67 -2.98
CA CYS A 42 -5.24 5.38 -3.58
C CYS A 42 -4.97 4.25 -2.58
N ILE A 43 -6.03 3.61 -2.09
CA ILE A 43 -5.99 2.60 -1.02
C ILE A 43 -6.50 1.25 -1.56
N HIS A 44 -5.80 0.16 -1.31
CA HIS A 44 -6.25 -1.17 -1.75
C HIS A 44 -7.51 -1.61 -1.00
N ASN A 45 -8.47 -2.17 -1.73
CA ASN A 45 -9.66 -2.78 -1.15
C ASN A 45 -9.42 -4.26 -0.85
N ILE A 46 -8.62 -4.53 0.19
CA ILE A 46 -8.01 -5.84 0.44
C ILE A 46 -8.36 -6.38 1.83
N ARG A 47 -8.57 -7.70 1.95
CA ARG A 47 -8.77 -8.40 3.23
C ARG A 47 -7.46 -8.55 3.99
N MET A 48 -7.57 -8.81 5.30
CA MET A 48 -6.39 -9.01 6.15
C MET A 48 -5.50 -10.17 5.64
N ASN A 49 -6.06 -11.32 5.32
CA ASN A 49 -5.30 -12.48 4.84
C ASN A 49 -4.58 -12.18 3.51
N GLU A 50 -5.28 -11.56 2.56
CA GLU A 50 -4.71 -11.17 1.26
C GLU A 50 -3.57 -10.16 1.45
N ALA A 51 -3.69 -9.22 2.40
CA ALA A 51 -2.64 -8.27 2.73
C ALA A 51 -1.42 -8.93 3.36
N VAL A 52 -1.63 -9.91 4.24
CA VAL A 52 -0.56 -10.72 4.83
C VAL A 52 0.17 -11.53 3.76
N ASP A 53 -0.57 -12.24 2.90
CA ASP A 53 -0.02 -13.04 1.80
C ASP A 53 0.82 -12.17 0.85
N THR A 54 0.30 -10.98 0.51
CA THR A 54 1.00 -10.00 -0.33
C THR A 54 2.27 -9.52 0.35
N PHE A 55 2.22 -9.14 1.64
CA PHE A 55 3.39 -8.71 2.39
C PHE A 55 4.46 -9.81 2.45
N VAL A 56 4.07 -11.04 2.79
CA VAL A 56 4.99 -12.19 2.86
C VAL A 56 5.59 -12.48 1.49
N SER A 57 4.83 -12.33 0.40
CA SER A 57 5.37 -12.47 -0.96
C SER A 57 6.47 -11.43 -1.25
N TYR A 58 6.32 -10.20 -0.76
CA TYR A 58 7.32 -9.14 -0.91
C TYR A 58 8.62 -9.46 -0.18
N LEU A 59 8.54 -10.11 0.99
CA LEU A 59 9.73 -10.54 1.74
C LEU A 59 10.58 -11.59 1.00
N ASN A 60 9.99 -12.31 0.05
CA ASN A 60 10.69 -13.28 -0.80
C ASN A 60 11.26 -12.65 -2.08
N GLY A 61 10.90 -11.39 -2.37
CA GLY A 61 11.38 -10.64 -3.51
C GLY A 61 12.77 -10.04 -3.30
N LYS A 62 13.36 -9.52 -4.38
CA LYS A 62 14.64 -8.78 -4.35
C LYS A 62 14.46 -7.27 -4.37
N GLU A 63 13.24 -6.81 -4.62
CA GLU A 63 12.91 -5.39 -4.74
C GLU A 63 12.55 -4.80 -3.38
N PHE A 64 12.88 -3.53 -3.20
CA PHE A 64 12.39 -2.75 -2.06
C PHE A 64 10.88 -2.52 -2.22
N LYS A 65 10.13 -2.72 -1.14
CA LYS A 65 8.68 -2.56 -1.11
C LYS A 65 8.24 -1.65 0.03
N MET A 66 7.30 -0.75 -0.26
CA MET A 66 6.73 0.18 0.70
C MET A 66 5.30 -0.22 1.05
N VAL A 67 5.04 -0.39 2.35
CA VAL A 67 3.71 -0.68 2.88
C VAL A 67 3.25 0.52 3.70
N PHE A 68 2.05 1.02 3.40
CA PHE A 68 1.43 2.13 4.12
C PHE A 68 0.08 1.71 4.69
N THR A 69 -0.25 2.20 5.88
CA THR A 69 -1.51 1.93 6.59
C THR A 69 -2.25 3.26 6.82
N PRO A 70 -2.67 3.98 5.76
CA PRO A 70 -3.36 5.26 5.95
C PRO A 70 -4.62 5.06 6.79
N ASN A 71 -4.75 5.92 7.80
CA ASN A 71 -5.99 6.12 8.54
C ASN A 71 -6.66 7.42 8.06
N PRO A 72 -7.88 7.75 8.54
CA PRO A 72 -8.56 8.97 8.12
C PRO A 72 -7.71 10.24 8.31
N GLU A 73 -6.96 10.36 9.42
CA GLU A 73 -6.07 11.50 9.68
C GLU A 73 -4.98 11.64 8.60
N ILE A 74 -4.30 10.54 8.26
CA ILE A 74 -3.29 10.50 7.18
C ILE A 74 -3.91 10.92 5.84
N VAL A 75 -5.12 10.43 5.52
CA VAL A 75 -5.83 10.80 4.28
C VAL A 75 -6.15 12.30 4.25
N MET A 76 -6.56 12.89 5.37
CA MET A 76 -6.82 14.32 5.45
C MET A 76 -5.54 15.15 5.27
N ILE A 77 -4.42 14.73 5.86
CA ILE A 77 -3.11 15.37 5.64
C ILE A 77 -2.70 15.27 4.16
N ALA A 78 -2.87 14.09 3.54
CA ALA A 78 -2.53 13.87 2.13
C ALA A 78 -3.42 14.67 1.17
N ARG A 79 -4.66 15.00 1.54
CA ARG A 79 -5.51 15.89 0.73
C ARG A 79 -4.84 17.23 0.49
N ASP A 80 -4.30 17.82 1.57
CA ASP A 80 -3.79 19.19 1.60
C ASP A 80 -2.27 19.27 1.29
N ASN A 81 -1.57 18.13 1.27
CA ASN A 81 -0.16 18.05 0.95
C ASN A 81 0.11 17.11 -0.25
N GLU A 82 0.32 17.70 -1.43
CA GLU A 82 0.54 16.96 -2.67
C GLU A 82 1.79 16.07 -2.62
N SER A 83 2.90 16.55 -2.05
CA SER A 83 4.13 15.76 -1.92
C SER A 83 3.93 14.52 -1.06
N TYR A 84 3.23 14.67 0.07
CA TYR A 84 2.90 13.56 0.97
C TYR A 84 1.98 12.54 0.30
N ARG A 85 0.96 13.02 -0.43
CA ARG A 85 0.07 12.16 -1.22
C ARG A 85 0.80 11.37 -2.30
N LYS A 86 1.77 11.97 -2.99
CA LYS A 86 2.60 11.28 -3.98
C LYS A 86 3.38 10.14 -3.35
N VAL A 87 3.95 10.34 -2.16
CA VAL A 87 4.65 9.29 -1.41
C VAL A 87 3.72 8.14 -1.06
N ILE A 88 2.55 8.41 -0.45
CA ILE A 88 1.60 7.35 -0.09
C ILE A 88 1.14 6.58 -1.34
N ASN A 89 0.79 7.29 -2.42
CA ASN A 89 0.33 6.66 -3.66
C ASN A 89 1.41 5.85 -4.39
N SER A 90 2.70 6.10 -4.09
CA SER A 90 3.82 5.30 -4.59
C SER A 90 4.00 3.96 -3.85
N GLY A 91 3.25 3.72 -2.77
CA GLY A 91 3.32 2.48 -2.01
C GLY A 91 2.86 1.25 -2.80
N ASP A 92 3.60 0.15 -2.62
CA ASP A 92 3.29 -1.15 -3.20
C ASP A 92 2.06 -1.78 -2.54
N LEU A 93 1.93 -1.64 -1.22
CA LEU A 93 0.77 -2.10 -0.45
C LEU A 93 0.25 -1.00 0.48
N VAL A 94 -0.80 -0.31 0.06
CA VAL A 94 -1.52 0.71 0.83
C VAL A 94 -2.81 0.12 1.40
N VAL A 95 -2.87 -0.16 2.71
CA VAL A 95 -4.01 -0.86 3.35
C VAL A 95 -4.89 0.09 4.19
N PRO A 96 -6.20 -0.13 4.25
CA PRO A 96 -7.13 0.76 4.96
C PRO A 96 -7.07 0.56 6.48
N ASP A 97 -6.42 1.48 7.22
CA ASP A 97 -6.39 1.45 8.68
C ASP A 97 -7.48 2.34 9.28
N GLY A 98 -8.47 1.72 9.90
CA GLY A 98 -9.47 2.43 10.68
C GLY A 98 -10.84 2.53 10.03
N ILE A 99 -11.86 2.58 10.89
CA ILE A 99 -13.26 2.45 10.50
C ILE A 99 -13.77 3.66 9.69
N GLY A 100 -13.15 4.83 9.87
CA GLY A 100 -13.54 6.05 9.14
C GLY A 100 -13.37 5.94 7.63
N LEU A 101 -12.45 5.12 7.13
CA LEU A 101 -12.28 4.88 5.70
C LEU A 101 -13.40 4.02 5.11
N ILE A 102 -13.91 3.06 5.89
CA ILE A 102 -15.05 2.23 5.52
C ILE A 102 -16.32 3.08 5.47
N HIS A 103 -16.57 3.88 6.50
CA HIS A 103 -17.75 4.74 6.55
C HIS A 103 -17.69 5.89 5.54
N GLY A 104 -16.53 6.53 5.38
CA GLY A 104 -16.35 7.66 4.46
C GLY A 104 -16.50 7.29 2.98
N THR A 105 -16.37 6.00 2.64
CA THR A 105 -16.59 5.50 1.28
C THR A 105 -17.93 4.79 1.10
N PHE A 106 -18.74 4.69 2.16
CA PHE A 106 -19.98 3.90 2.16
C PHE A 106 -20.99 4.33 1.10
N PHE A 107 -21.13 5.64 0.86
CA PHE A 107 -22.08 6.22 -0.09
C PHE A 107 -21.54 6.33 -1.52
N LYS A 108 -20.28 5.92 -1.76
CA LYS A 108 -19.68 5.92 -3.10
C LYS A 108 -19.85 4.55 -3.75
N LYS A 109 -19.94 4.53 -5.09
CA LYS A 109 -19.99 3.28 -5.87
C LYS A 109 -18.78 2.37 -5.62
N CYS A 110 -17.62 2.94 -5.26
CA CYS A 110 -16.40 2.21 -4.89
C CYS A 110 -16.19 2.32 -3.39
N LYS A 111 -16.62 1.29 -2.64
CA LYS A 111 -16.56 1.23 -1.17
C LYS A 111 -15.37 0.40 -0.70
N ILE A 112 -14.64 0.90 0.30
CA ILE A 112 -13.67 0.10 1.07
C ILE A 112 -14.47 -0.89 1.93
N LYS A 113 -14.27 -2.19 1.67
CA LYS A 113 -15.04 -3.28 2.27
C LYS A 113 -14.41 -3.79 3.56
N TYR A 114 -13.09 -3.68 3.67
CA TYR A 114 -12.32 -4.34 4.72
C TYR A 114 -11.48 -3.32 5.49
N ARG A 115 -11.32 -3.57 6.80
CA ARG A 115 -10.40 -2.83 7.66
C ARG A 115 -9.17 -3.70 7.84
N VAL A 116 -7.99 -3.12 7.68
CA VAL A 116 -6.71 -3.81 7.87
C VAL A 116 -5.83 -2.89 8.76
N PRO A 117 -5.95 -3.01 10.09
CA PRO A 117 -5.13 -2.22 11.01
C PRO A 117 -3.64 -2.57 10.87
N GLY A 118 -2.77 -1.56 10.90
CA GLY A 118 -1.33 -1.78 10.71
C GLY A 118 -0.69 -2.67 11.78
N PHE A 119 -1.14 -2.54 13.03
CA PHE A 119 -0.68 -3.37 14.14
C PHE A 119 -1.02 -4.86 13.93
N ASP A 120 -2.26 -5.14 13.53
CA ASP A 120 -2.73 -6.51 13.28
C ASP A 120 -2.04 -7.10 12.05
N LEU A 121 -1.88 -6.32 10.98
CA LEU A 121 -1.14 -6.72 9.78
C LEU A 121 0.30 -7.13 10.12
N LEU A 122 1.04 -6.27 10.81
CA LEU A 122 2.42 -6.57 11.20
C LEU A 122 2.49 -7.81 12.09
N THR A 123 1.59 -7.92 13.07
CA THR A 123 1.53 -9.08 13.99
C THR A 123 1.27 -10.38 13.22
N ASN A 124 0.33 -10.38 12.28
CA ASN A 124 0.03 -11.56 11.45
C ASN A 124 1.20 -11.92 10.53
N VAL A 125 1.87 -10.93 9.94
CA VAL A 125 3.10 -11.18 9.15
C VAL A 125 4.19 -11.79 10.02
N LEU A 126 4.38 -11.31 11.25
CA LEU A 126 5.34 -11.88 12.21
C LEU A 126 5.02 -13.34 12.55
N TYR A 127 3.73 -13.70 12.65
CA TYR A 127 3.30 -15.09 12.81
C TYR A 127 3.64 -15.94 11.59
N GLU A 128 3.40 -15.47 10.37
CA GLU A 128 3.69 -16.21 9.13
C GLU A 128 5.18 -16.45 8.90
N ILE A 129 6.02 -15.51 9.33
CA ILE A 129 7.48 -15.60 9.22
C ILE A 129 8.16 -16.14 10.48
N LYS A 130 7.37 -16.58 11.47
CA LYS A 130 7.87 -17.17 12.70
C LYS A 130 8.83 -18.32 12.42
N ASP A 131 9.89 -18.42 13.21
CA ASP A 131 10.94 -19.44 13.08
C ASP A 131 11.73 -19.38 11.75
N ARG A 132 11.52 -18.35 10.91
CA ARG A 132 12.30 -18.11 9.68
C ARG A 132 13.41 -17.09 9.92
N ASN A 133 14.46 -17.16 9.12
CA ASN A 133 15.66 -16.32 9.27
C ASN A 133 15.52 -14.94 8.60
N TYR A 134 14.44 -14.21 8.90
CA TYR A 134 14.33 -12.80 8.52
C TYR A 134 14.99 -11.91 9.57
N LYS A 135 15.52 -10.78 9.10
CA LYS A 135 16.12 -9.75 9.94
C LYS A 135 15.17 -8.55 10.01
N ILE A 136 14.82 -8.13 11.21
CA ILE A 136 13.88 -7.04 11.46
C ILE A 136 14.62 -5.86 12.06
N TYR A 137 14.45 -4.67 11.46
CA TYR A 137 14.95 -3.42 12.01
C TYR A 137 13.77 -2.58 12.50
N LEU A 138 13.89 -2.03 13.71
CA LEU A 138 12.85 -1.19 14.30
C LEU A 138 13.37 0.24 14.43
N LEU A 139 12.74 1.17 13.72
CA LEU A 139 13.10 2.58 13.74
C LEU A 139 11.95 3.43 14.24
N GLY A 140 12.22 4.23 15.28
CA GLY A 140 11.29 5.21 15.83
C GLY A 140 10.85 4.93 17.27
N GLY A 141 9.93 5.75 17.76
CA GLY A 141 9.49 5.74 19.16
C GLY A 141 10.37 6.58 20.08
N LYS A 142 9.99 6.61 21.37
CA LYS A 142 10.80 7.26 22.42
C LYS A 142 12.06 6.45 22.71
N PRO A 143 13.08 7.03 23.37
CA PRO A 143 14.27 6.27 23.79
C PRO A 143 13.90 4.97 24.50
N LYS A 144 14.57 3.86 24.15
CA LYS A 144 14.36 2.50 24.69
C LYS A 144 13.07 1.79 24.24
N ILE A 145 12.23 2.39 23.39
CA ILE A 145 10.98 1.76 22.96
C ILE A 145 11.22 0.73 21.85
N ALA A 146 12.06 1.06 20.87
CA ALA A 146 12.40 0.13 19.79
C ALA A 146 13.07 -1.14 20.34
N GLU A 147 13.95 -0.99 21.33
CA GLU A 147 14.67 -2.09 21.98
C GLU A 147 13.72 -2.99 22.76
N LYS A 148 12.73 -2.43 23.47
CA LYS A 148 11.68 -3.20 24.14
C LYS A 148 10.79 -3.95 23.15
N ALA A 149 10.46 -3.31 22.02
CA ALA A 149 9.69 -3.95 20.97
C ALA A 149 10.46 -5.10 20.33
N ALA A 150 11.76 -4.92 20.05
CA ALA A 150 12.65 -5.96 19.55
C ALA A 150 12.67 -7.16 20.51
N GLN A 151 12.94 -6.93 21.79
CA GLN A 151 12.95 -8.00 22.81
C GLN A 151 11.64 -8.80 22.84
N LYS A 152 10.50 -8.12 22.70
CA LYS A 152 9.20 -8.79 22.66
C LYS A 152 9.01 -9.60 21.38
N ILE A 153 9.40 -9.05 20.23
CA ILE A 153 9.30 -9.73 18.94
C ILE A 153 10.18 -10.99 18.92
N GLU A 154 11.43 -10.89 19.37
CA GLU A 154 12.35 -12.03 19.42
C GLU A 154 11.84 -13.13 20.35
N LYS A 155 11.26 -12.74 21.50
CA LYS A 155 10.66 -13.69 22.46
C LYS A 155 9.42 -14.40 21.90
N ASP A 156 8.49 -13.65 21.31
CA ASP A 156 7.17 -14.17 20.94
C ASP A 156 7.18 -14.89 19.57
N PHE A 157 8.05 -14.46 18.65
CA PHE A 157 8.10 -14.94 17.25
C PHE A 157 9.42 -15.62 16.86
N LYS A 158 10.42 -15.67 17.74
CA LYS A 158 11.73 -16.31 17.46
C LYS A 158 12.38 -15.82 16.16
N THR A 159 12.11 -14.57 15.79
CA THR A 159 12.76 -13.86 14.68
C THR A 159 13.91 -13.04 15.22
N ARG A 160 14.84 -12.61 14.36
CA ARG A 160 15.99 -11.81 14.76
C ARG A 160 15.72 -10.32 14.55
N CYS A 161 15.86 -9.53 15.62
CA CYS A 161 15.89 -8.08 15.53
C CYS A 161 17.34 -7.56 15.58
N PHE A 162 17.59 -6.37 15.04
CA PHE A 162 18.91 -5.73 15.08
C PHE A 162 18.80 -4.21 15.19
#